data_AF-A0A527ZAK6-F1
#
_entry.id   AF-A0A527ZAK6-F1
#
_cell.length_a   1.000
_cell.length_b   1.000
_cell.length_c   1.000
_cell.angle_alpha   90.00
_cell.angle_beta   90.00
_cell.angle_gamma   90.00
#
_symmetry.space_group_name_H-M   'P 1'
#
loop_
_entity.id
_entity.type
_entity.pdbx_description
1 polymer ?
#
loop_
_entity_poly.entity_id
_entity_poly.type
_entity_poly.pdbx_seq_one_letter_code
_entity_poly.pdbx_strand_id
1 'polypeptide(L)'
;NGSKTLLVDGDLRNPGLSRSLGMEAEQGLMEAVVSGQTWQSVGKIDRQTKLAIVPAVPRGHFSHTSELLSSAGMRRFIDNAKETFQYIIVDLPPLGPVVDAKAFA
;
A
#
# COMPACT_ATOMS: atom_id res chain seq x y z
N ASN A 1 -18.44 9.27 12.17
CA ASN A 1 -17.78 10.48 11.66
C ASN A 1 -17.21 10.15 10.28
N GLY A 2 -17.77 10.68 9.18
CA GLY A 2 -17.38 10.32 7.81
C GLY A 2 -16.10 11.04 7.32
N SER A 3 -14.99 10.81 8.02
CA SER A 3 -13.69 11.41 7.71
C SER A 3 -13.12 10.86 6.40
N LYS A 4 -12.42 11.71 5.64
CA LYS A 4 -11.71 11.29 4.41
C LYS A 4 -10.54 10.40 4.81
N THR A 5 -10.60 9.14 4.40
CA THR A 5 -9.60 8.13 4.75
C THR A 5 -8.99 7.56 3.48
N LEU A 6 -7.67 7.46 3.46
CA LEU A 6 -6.92 6.67 2.50
C LEU A 6 -6.51 5.36 3.16
N LEU A 7 -6.83 4.25 2.52
CA LEU A 7 -6.37 2.93 2.88
C LEU A 7 -5.36 2.46 1.82
N VAL A 8 -4.20 2.00 2.25
CA VAL A 8 -3.11 1.57 1.38
C VAL A 8 -2.77 0.13 1.72
N ASP A 9 -2.80 -0.75 0.73
CA ASP A 9 -2.25 -2.10 0.87
C ASP A 9 -0.73 -2.02 0.66
N GLY A 10 0.01 -2.06 1.77
CA GLY A 10 1.47 -2.04 1.81
C GLY A 10 2.10 -3.43 1.82
N ASP A 11 1.30 -4.51 1.86
CA ASP A 11 1.80 -5.87 1.77
C ASP A 11 1.89 -6.35 0.32
N LEU A 12 2.98 -5.94 -0.35
CA LEU A 12 3.27 -6.41 -1.71
C LEU A 12 3.61 -7.91 -1.78
N ARG A 13 3.93 -8.56 -0.65
CA ARG A 13 4.24 -10.01 -0.62
C ARG A 13 2.95 -10.82 -0.61
N ASN A 14 1.98 -10.36 0.15
CA ASN A 14 0.71 -11.02 0.34
C ASN A 14 -0.44 -10.01 0.45
N PRO A 15 -0.92 -9.42 -0.67
CA PRO A 15 -1.86 -8.29 -0.67
C PRO A 15 -3.29 -8.71 -0.27
N GLY A 16 -3.46 -8.98 1.03
CA GLY A 16 -4.68 -9.53 1.62
C GLY A 16 -5.83 -8.55 1.54
N LEU A 17 -5.55 -7.28 1.82
CA LEU A 17 -6.53 -6.21 1.70
C LEU A 17 -7.04 -6.10 0.25
N SER A 18 -6.15 -5.98 -0.73
CA SER A 18 -6.53 -5.83 -2.15
C SER A 18 -7.38 -7.01 -2.63
N ARG A 19 -7.02 -8.25 -2.23
CA ARG A 19 -7.81 -9.45 -2.54
C ARG A 19 -9.17 -9.45 -1.84
N SER A 20 -9.21 -9.10 -0.55
CA SER A 20 -10.45 -9.11 0.23
C SER A 20 -11.50 -8.14 -0.31
N LEU A 21 -11.04 -7.04 -0.91
CA LEU A 21 -11.88 -6.02 -1.52
C LEU A 21 -12.21 -6.32 -3.00
N GLY A 22 -11.77 -7.45 -3.54
CA GLY A 22 -12.01 -7.84 -4.93
C GLY A 22 -11.47 -6.83 -5.94
N MET A 23 -10.38 -6.13 -5.60
CA MET A 23 -9.86 -5.07 -6.44
C MET A 23 -9.07 -5.64 -7.62
N GLU A 24 -9.71 -5.68 -8.78
CA GLU A 24 -8.99 -5.78 -10.05
C GLU A 24 -8.35 -4.41 -10.34
N ALA A 25 -7.02 -4.37 -10.29
CA ALA A 25 -6.22 -3.19 -10.55
C ALA A 25 -4.94 -3.58 -11.28
N GLU A 26 -4.63 -2.85 -12.35
CA GLU A 26 -3.36 -3.02 -13.05
C GLU A 26 -2.23 -2.20 -12.41
N GLN A 27 -2.58 -1.15 -11.66
CA GLN A 27 -1.66 -0.20 -11.05
C GLN A 27 -2.03 -0.01 -9.57
N GLY A 28 -1.04 0.32 -8.75
CA GLY A 28 -1.23 0.46 -7.32
C GLY A 28 -0.07 1.17 -6.63
N LEU A 29 0.25 0.72 -5.41
CA LEU A 29 1.27 1.33 -4.57
C LEU A 29 2.64 1.43 -5.25
N MET A 30 3.01 0.43 -6.05
CA MET A 30 4.28 0.41 -6.78
C MET A 30 4.40 1.58 -7.75
N GLU A 31 3.40 1.79 -8.60
CA GLU A 31 3.38 2.88 -9.57
C GLU A 31 3.38 4.26 -8.87
N ALA A 32 2.66 4.39 -7.75
CA ALA A 32 2.68 5.62 -6.98
C ALA A 32 4.07 5.92 -6.39
N VAL A 33 4.72 4.92 -5.81
CA VAL A 33 6.00 5.10 -5.10
C VAL A 33 7.18 5.20 -6.06
N VAL A 34 7.24 4.32 -7.06
CA VAL A 34 8.39 4.18 -7.98
C VAL A 34 8.27 5.15 -9.14
N SER A 35 7.10 5.23 -9.78
CA SER A 35 6.87 6.08 -10.95
C SER A 35 6.33 7.48 -10.60
N GLY A 36 6.04 7.74 -9.31
CA GLY A 36 5.56 9.04 -8.86
C GLY A 36 4.12 9.35 -9.28
N GLN A 37 3.35 8.31 -9.61
CA GLN A 37 1.94 8.47 -9.92
C GLN A 37 1.13 8.94 -8.69
N THR A 38 0.02 9.62 -8.94
CA THR A 38 -0.80 10.16 -7.87
C THR A 38 -1.73 9.09 -7.29
N TRP A 39 -2.16 9.24 -6.04
CA TRP A 39 -3.10 8.31 -5.42
C TRP A 39 -4.44 8.26 -6.19
N GLN A 40 -4.81 9.33 -6.90
CA GLN A 40 -5.99 9.39 -7.75
C GLN A 40 -5.89 8.51 -8.99
N SER A 41 -4.68 8.33 -9.55
CA SER A 41 -4.50 7.53 -10.77
C SER A 41 -4.39 6.04 -10.49
N VAL A 42 -3.84 5.67 -9.32
CA VAL A 42 -3.63 4.27 -8.94
C VAL A 42 -4.67 3.72 -7.96
N GLY A 43 -5.47 4.59 -7.35
CA GLY A 43 -6.44 4.23 -6.32
C GLY A 43 -7.89 4.29 -6.79
N LYS A 44 -8.77 3.59 -6.08
CA LYS A 44 -10.23 3.67 -6.24
C LYS A 44 -10.83 4.50 -5.12
N ILE A 45 -11.89 5.25 -5.41
CA ILE A 45 -12.61 6.07 -4.42
C ILE A 45 -14.05 5.59 -4.32
N ASP A 46 -14.45 5.20 -3.12
CA ASP A 46 -15.85 5.10 -2.76
C ASP A 46 -16.35 6.49 -2.33
N ARG A 47 -17.20 7.09 -3.17
CA ARG A 47 -17.74 8.43 -2.94
C ARG A 47 -18.78 8.48 -1.81
N GLN A 48 -19.44 7.36 -1.52
CA GLN A 48 -20.44 7.30 -0.44
C GLN A 48 -19.75 7.33 0.92
N THR A 49 -18.69 6.53 1.08
CA THR A 49 -17.94 6.44 2.34
C THR A 49 -16.79 7.43 2.45
N LYS A 50 -16.40 8.07 1.33
CA LYS A 50 -15.20 8.93 1.19
C LYS A 50 -13.90 8.15 1.47
N LEU A 51 -13.93 6.84 1.28
CA LEU A 51 -12.77 5.96 1.38
C LEU A 51 -12.05 5.93 0.03
N ALA A 52 -10.78 6.28 0.03
CA ALA A 52 -9.87 5.98 -1.07
C ALA A 52 -9.06 4.74 -0.73
N ILE A 53 -8.82 3.88 -1.71
CA ILE A 53 -8.04 2.65 -1.55
C ILE A 53 -6.98 2.60 -2.63
N VAL A 54 -5.71 2.50 -2.23
CA VAL A 54 -4.59 2.23 -3.13
C VAL A 54 -4.19 0.76 -2.94
N PRO A 55 -4.43 -0.09 -3.96
CA PRO A 55 -4.15 -1.51 -3.86
C PRO A 55 -2.65 -1.81 -4.02
N ALA A 56 -2.27 -3.00 -3.59
CA ALA A 56 -1.01 -3.63 -3.90
C ALA A 56 -1.24 -4.53 -5.12
N VAL A 57 -0.55 -4.24 -6.23
CA VAL A 57 -0.61 -5.07 -7.43
C VAL A 57 0.64 -5.95 -7.47
N PRO A 58 0.52 -7.26 -7.22
CA PRO A 58 1.67 -8.15 -7.24
C PRO A 58 2.19 -8.29 -8.67
N ARG A 59 3.42 -7.81 -8.91
CA ARG A 59 4.13 -7.95 -10.18
C ARG A 59 5.46 -8.67 -9.93
N GLY A 60 5.51 -9.94 -10.32
CA GLY A 60 6.69 -10.80 -10.14
C GLY A 60 7.04 -11.07 -8.67
N HIS A 61 8.22 -11.64 -8.44
CA HIS A 61 8.75 -11.87 -7.10
C HIS A 61 9.38 -10.59 -6.54
N PHE A 62 8.56 -9.65 -6.07
CA PHE A 62 9.06 -8.46 -5.40
C PHE A 62 9.39 -8.76 -3.92
N SER A 63 10.66 -9.05 -3.64
CA SER A 63 11.18 -9.36 -2.29
C SER A 63 11.50 -8.11 -1.44
N HIS A 64 11.41 -6.91 -2.02
CA HIS A 64 11.98 -5.68 -1.45
C HIS A 64 10.93 -4.73 -0.85
N THR A 65 9.85 -5.26 -0.26
CA THR A 65 8.77 -4.44 0.31
C THR A 65 9.27 -3.47 1.37
N SER A 66 10.16 -3.89 2.26
CA SER A 66 10.73 -3.01 3.31
C SER A 66 11.50 -1.82 2.72
N GLU A 67 12.27 -2.05 1.66
CA GLU A 67 13.01 -0.99 0.96
C GLU A 67 12.06 0.01 0.32
N LEU A 68 11.01 -0.47 -0.36
CA LEU A 68 9.96 0.38 -0.93
C LEU A 68 9.28 1.24 0.14
N LEU A 69 8.90 0.65 1.28
CA LEU A 69 8.26 1.34 2.39
C LEU A 69 9.15 2.42 3.01
N SER A 70 10.46 2.17 3.08
CA SER A 70 11.46 3.14 3.58
C SER A 70 11.92 4.16 2.53
N SER A 71 11.49 4.02 1.28
CA SER A 71 12.00 4.82 0.16
C SER A 71 11.55 6.28 0.22
N ALA A 72 12.34 7.16 -0.42
CA ALA A 72 11.96 8.55 -0.63
C ALA A 72 10.66 8.68 -1.44
N GLY A 73 10.34 7.71 -2.30
CA GLY A 73 9.09 7.66 -3.05
C GLY A 73 7.89 7.47 -2.14
N MET A 74 7.97 6.53 -1.19
CA MET A 74 6.90 6.31 -0.20
C MET A 74 6.70 7.54 0.67
N ARG A 75 7.80 8.18 1.10
CA ARG A 75 7.72 9.45 1.85
C ARG A 75 6.95 10.52 1.06
N ARG A 76 7.28 10.72 -0.22
CA ARG A 76 6.57 11.68 -1.09
C ARG A 76 5.11 11.33 -1.28
N PHE A 77 4.80 10.06 -1.51
CA PHE A 77 3.43 9.58 -1.66
C PHE A 77 2.57 9.89 -0.42
N ILE A 78 3.08 9.58 0.77
CA ILE A 78 2.40 9.88 2.04
C ILE A 78 2.25 11.38 2.26
N ASP A 79 3.29 12.17 1.99
CA ASP A 79 3.22 13.62 2.18
C ASP A 79 2.20 14.27 1.22
N ASN A 80 2.09 13.81 -0.03
CA ASN A 80 1.03 14.24 -0.94
C ASN A 80 -0.37 13.80 -0.46
N ALA A 81 -0.51 12.58 0.05
CA ALA A 81 -1.80 12.10 0.56
C ALA A 81 -2.31 12.91 1.77
N LYS A 82 -1.40 13.39 2.64
CA LYS A 82 -1.76 14.22 3.82
C LYS A 82 -2.46 15.52 3.46
N GLU A 83 -2.27 16.04 2.25
CA GLU A 83 -2.96 17.25 1.79
C GLU A 83 -4.47 17.02 1.62
N THR A 84 -4.90 15.77 1.39
CA THR A 84 -6.31 15.43 1.11
C THR A 84 -6.98 14.67 2.24
N PHE A 85 -6.26 13.75 2.88
CA PHE A 85 -6.83 12.77 3.80
C PHE A 85 -6.56 13.13 5.26
N GLN A 86 -7.59 12.93 6.09
CA GLN A 86 -7.45 13.09 7.54
C GLN A 86 -6.82 11.85 8.17
N TYR A 87 -7.09 10.67 7.60
CA TYR A 87 -6.50 9.41 8.03
C TYR A 87 -5.84 8.73 6.84
N ILE A 88 -4.63 8.22 7.06
CA ILE A 88 -3.93 7.36 6.13
C ILE A 88 -3.61 6.07 6.90
N ILE A 89 -4.22 4.97 6.48
CA ILE A 89 -4.03 3.64 7.06
C ILE A 89 -3.23 2.83 6.06
N VAL A 90 -2.11 2.25 6.50
CA VAL A 90 -1.27 1.39 5.68
C VAL A 90 -1.31 -0.01 6.27
N ASP A 91 -1.85 -0.96 5.50
CA ASP A 91 -1.80 -2.39 5.83
C ASP A 91 -0.39 -2.90 5.52
N LEU A 92 0.36 -3.29 6.55
CA LEU A 92 1.74 -3.70 6.41
C LEU A 92 1.83 -5.21 6.58
N PRO A 93 2.78 -5.87 5.88
CA PRO A 93 3.00 -7.29 6.13
C PRO A 93 3.32 -7.51 7.62
N PRO A 94 2.97 -8.68 8.17
CA PRO A 94 3.34 -9.00 9.54
C PRO A 94 4.85 -8.84 9.73
N LEU A 95 5.24 -8.25 10.85
CA LEU A 95 6.62 -8.31 11.34
C LEU A 95 6.89 -9.78 11.67
N GLY A 96 7.29 -10.58 10.68
CA GLY A 96 7.72 -11.95 10.91
C GLY A 96 8.84 -11.98 11.96
N PRO A 97 9.07 -13.12 12.62
CA PRO A 97 10.20 -13.23 13.53
C PRO A 97 11.47 -12.91 12.74
N VAL A 98 12.19 -11.87 13.15
CA VAL A 98 13.60 -11.68 12.82
C VAL A 98 14.36 -12.75 13.59
N VAL A 99 14.21 -14.02 13.24
CA VAL A 99 14.97 -15.10 13.85
C VAL A 99 15.25 -16.14 12.78
N ASP A 100 16.51 -16.16 12.38
CA ASP A 100 17.22 -17.34 11.90
C ASP A 100 16.93 -18.54 12.82
N ALA A 101 15.88 -19.30 12.53
CA ALA A 101 15.60 -20.59 13.19
C ALA A 101 15.53 -21.71 12.14
N LYS A 102 16.40 -21.63 11.14
CA LYS A 102 16.78 -22.77 10.28
C LYS A 102 18.29 -22.86 10.06
N ALA A 103 19.08 -22.45 11.06
CA ALA A 103 20.40 -23.02 11.29
C ALA A 103 20.21 -24.08 12.40
N PHE A 104 20.58 -25.33 12.11
CA PHE A 104 20.39 -26.55 12.90
C PHE A 104 19.03 -27.26 12.75
N ALA A 105 18.96 -28.10 11.72
CA ALA A 105 18.59 -29.51 11.87
C ALA A 105 19.64 -30.35 11.13
#